data_AF-A0AAN8X2D8-F1
#
_entry.id   AF-A0AAN8X2D8-F1
#
_cell.length_a   1.000
_cell.length_b   1.000
_cell.length_c   1.000
_cell.angle_alpha   90.00
_cell.angle_beta   90.00
_cell.angle_gamma   90.00
#
_symmetry.space_group_name_H-M   'P 1'
#
loop_
_entity.id
_entity.type
_entity.pdbx_description
1 polymer ?
#
loop_
_entity_poly.entity_id
_entity_poly.type
_entity_poly.pdbx_seq_one_letter_code
_entity_poly.pdbx_strand_id
1 'polypeptide(L)'
;AFLILRQYGSLIISLFAMMISTGLPELKSEKELNYLKDTLKLDVTEEEALDHFRSKFDEALSNAWKTSVNWAIHSMAKNNR
;
A
#
# COMPACT_ATOMS: atom_id res chain seq x y z
N ALA A 1 6.76 -8.48 9.20
CA ALA A 1 5.40 -8.52 8.62
C ALA A 1 5.42 -8.54 7.08
N PHE A 2 6.05 -7.56 6.41
CA PHE A 2 6.10 -7.47 4.94
C PHE A 2 6.53 -8.77 4.23
N LEU A 3 7.67 -9.36 4.61
CA LEU A 3 8.18 -10.59 3.97
C LEU A 3 7.21 -11.77 4.08
N ILE A 4 6.53 -11.91 5.22
CA ILE A 4 5.52 -12.95 5.44
C ILE A 4 4.36 -12.73 4.45
N LEU A 5 3.85 -11.51 4.33
CA LEU A 5 2.80 -11.19 3.35
C LEU A 5 3.25 -11.45 1.91
N ARG A 6 4.49 -11.07 1.58
CA ARG A 6 5.09 -11.30 0.26
C ARG A 6 5.20 -12.80 -0.07
N GLN A 7 5.53 -13.65 0.89
CA GLN A 7 5.55 -15.11 0.71
C GLN A 7 4.18 -15.66 0.29
N TYR A 8 3.09 -15.08 0.81
CA TYR A 8 1.71 -15.42 0.43
C TYR A 8 1.17 -14.55 -0.71
N GLY A 9 2.02 -13.82 -1.43
CA GLY A 9 1.61 -12.84 -2.43
C GLY A 9 0.72 -13.40 -3.54
N SER A 10 0.99 -14.62 -4.00
CA SER A 10 0.12 -15.28 -5.00
C SER A 10 -1.29 -15.52 -4.46
N LEU A 11 -1.44 -15.96 -3.20
CA LEU A 11 -2.74 -16.16 -2.58
C LEU A 11 -3.49 -14.84 -2.44
N ILE A 12 -2.79 -13.79 -1.99
CA ILE A 12 -3.35 -12.44 -1.85
C ILE A 12 -3.88 -11.94 -3.20
N ILE A 13 -3.09 -12.07 -4.27
CA ILE A 13 -3.52 -11.67 -5.62
C ILE A 13 -4.74 -12.46 -6.08
N SER A 14 -4.77 -13.78 -5.87
CA SER A 14 -5.91 -14.61 -6.24
C SER A 14 -7.18 -14.21 -5.49
N LEU A 15 -7.09 -13.91 -4.19
CA LEU A 15 -8.22 -13.43 -3.39
C LEU A 15 -8.75 -12.10 -3.93
N PHE A 16 -7.87 -11.14 -4.21
CA PHE A 16 -8.28 -9.85 -4.78
C PHE A 16 -8.85 -9.98 -6.19
N ALA A 17 -8.32 -10.88 -7.01
CA ALA A 17 -8.87 -11.16 -8.34
C ALA A 17 -10.30 -11.72 -8.25
N MET A 18 -10.57 -12.59 -7.27
CA MET A 18 -11.94 -13.06 -6.98
C MET A 18 -12.85 -11.92 -6.50
N MET A 19 -12.34 -10.99 -5.66
CA MET A 19 -13.12 -9.83 -5.19
C MET A 19 -13.49 -8.84 -6.31
N ILE A 20 -12.68 -8.73 -7.37
CA ILE A 20 -13.04 -7.93 -8.56
C ILE A 20 -14.31 -8.50 -9.21
N SER A 21 -14.46 -9.82 -9.26
CA SER A 21 -15.64 -10.47 -9.85
C SER A 21 -16.93 -10.25 -9.04
N THR A 22 -16.82 -9.83 -7.77
CA THR A 22 -17.99 -9.58 -6.90
C THR A 22 -18.51 -8.14 -7.00
N GLY A 23 -17.92 -7.29 -7.85
CA GLY A 23 -18.40 -5.92 -8.11
C GLY A 23 -18.04 -4.90 -7.03
N LEU A 24 -16.95 -5.13 -6.28
CA LEU A 24 -16.50 -4.19 -5.26
C LEU A 24 -16.03 -2.88 -5.91
N PRO A 25 -16.60 -1.71 -5.55
CA PRO A 25 -16.33 -0.47 -6.28
C PRO A 25 -14.91 0.07 -6.10
N GLU A 26 -14.15 -0.38 -5.10
CA GLU A 26 -12.75 -0.04 -4.87
C GLU A 26 -11.77 -1.01 -5.57
N LEU A 27 -12.29 -2.04 -6.27
CA LEU A 27 -11.55 -3.09 -6.96
C LEU A 27 -12.22 -3.37 -8.31
N LYS A 28 -11.99 -2.47 -9.27
CA LYS A 28 -12.73 -2.40 -10.53
C LYS A 28 -12.00 -2.97 -11.73
N SER A 29 -10.71 -3.27 -11.62
CA SER A 29 -9.86 -3.46 -12.80
C SER A 29 -8.58 -4.24 -12.50
N GLU A 30 -7.99 -4.76 -13.58
CA GLU A 30 -6.66 -5.37 -13.56
C GLU A 30 -5.56 -4.42 -13.05
N LYS A 31 -5.79 -3.10 -13.11
CA LYS A 31 -4.84 -2.10 -12.59
C LYS A 31 -4.65 -2.24 -11.08
N GLU A 32 -5.69 -2.56 -10.31
CA GLU A 32 -5.57 -2.77 -8.86
C GLU A 32 -4.78 -4.06 -8.54
N LEU A 33 -4.90 -5.10 -9.37
CA LEU A 33 -4.08 -6.31 -9.22
C LEU A 33 -2.60 -6.05 -9.52
N ASN A 34 -2.32 -5.25 -10.54
CA ASN A 34 -0.95 -4.86 -10.86
C ASN A 34 -0.35 -3.97 -9.77
N TYR A 35 -1.13 -3.06 -9.20
CA TYR A 35 -0.72 -2.30 -8.03
C TYR A 35 -0.32 -3.19 -6.84
N LEU A 36 -1.08 -4.25 -6.56
CA LEU A 36 -0.75 -5.23 -5.52
C LEU A 36 0.54 -5.99 -5.81
N LYS A 37 0.74 -6.42 -7.06
CA LYS A 37 1.99 -7.06 -7.50
C LYS A 37 3.20 -6.13 -7.31
N ASP A 38 3.05 -4.89 -7.75
CA ASP A 38 4.11 -3.87 -7.67
C ASP A 38 4.43 -3.49 -6.22
N THR A 39 3.41 -3.48 -5.36
CA THR A 39 3.55 -3.20 -3.91
C THR A 39 4.26 -4.33 -3.19
N LEU A 40 3.94 -5.59 -3.52
CA LEU A 40 4.58 -6.76 -2.93
C LEU A 40 5.93 -7.09 -3.56
N LYS A 41 6.30 -6.44 -4.68
CA LYS A 41 7.57 -6.62 -5.38
C LYS A 41 7.86 -8.10 -5.67
N LEU A 42 6.87 -8.77 -6.27
CA LEU A 42 6.92 -10.22 -6.50
C LEU A 42 7.91 -10.65 -7.59
N ASP A 43 8.27 -9.73 -8.48
CA ASP A 43 9.12 -9.89 -9.66
C ASP A 43 10.62 -9.81 -9.36
N VAL A 44 11.00 -9.40 -8.14
CA VAL A 44 12.40 -9.23 -7.71
C VAL A 44 12.74 -10.18 -6.56
N THR A 45 14.02 -10.24 -6.19
CA THR A 45 14.46 -11.05 -5.06
C THR A 45 13.88 -10.55 -3.73
N GLU A 46 13.92 -11.41 -2.70
CA GLU A 46 13.48 -11.03 -1.35
C GLU A 46 14.28 -9.85 -0.78
N GLU A 47 15.59 -9.82 -1.04
CA GLU A 47 16.49 -8.75 -0.61
C GLU A 47 16.13 -7.42 -1.26
N GLU A 48 15.97 -7.40 -2.60
CA GLU A 48 15.55 -6.19 -3.33
C GLU A 48 14.17 -5.68 -2.89
N ALA A 49 13.22 -6.60 -2.64
CA ALA A 49 11.90 -6.23 -2.12
C ALA A 49 11.98 -5.64 -0.70
N LEU A 50 12.84 -6.18 0.16
CA LEU A 50 13.05 -5.70 1.51
C LEU A 50 13.68 -4.30 1.52
N ASP A 51 14.68 -4.07 0.67
CA ASP A 51 15.35 -2.77 0.55
C ASP A 51 14.40 -1.71 -0.01
N HIS A 52 13.57 -2.06 -1.00
CA HIS A 52 12.51 -1.18 -1.47
C HIS A 52 11.52 -0.83 -0.35
N PHE A 53 11.10 -1.83 0.45
CA PHE A 53 10.20 -1.60 1.58
C PHE A 53 10.83 -0.67 2.63
N ARG A 54 12.11 -0.86 2.97
CA ARG A 54 12.85 0.00 3.91
C ARG A 54 12.95 1.43 3.40
N SER A 55 13.30 1.62 2.13
CA SER A 55 13.34 2.94 1.50
C SER A 55 12.00 3.68 1.61
N LYS A 56 10.88 3.00 1.32
CA LYS A 56 9.54 3.56 1.48
C LYS A 56 9.18 3.85 2.94
N PHE A 57 9.62 3.01 3.86
CA PHE A 57 9.43 3.21 5.29
C PHE A 57 10.17 4.46 5.79
N ASP A 58 11.42 4.64 5.38
CA ASP A 58 12.24 5.79 5.73
C ASP A 58 11.72 7.09 5.07
N GLU A 59 11.24 7.02 3.83
CA GLU A 59 10.55 8.12 3.16
C GLU A 59 9.29 8.53 3.95
N ALA A 60 8.49 7.57 4.41
CA ALA A 60 7.30 7.85 5.19
C ALA A 60 7.65 8.46 6.57
N LEU A 61 8.71 7.96 7.22
CA LEU A 61 9.18 8.48 8.50
C LEU A 61 9.72 9.90 8.38
N SER A 62 10.56 10.17 7.38
CA SER A 62 11.13 11.50 7.14
C SER A 62 10.07 12.54 6.74
N ASN A 63 9.02 12.13 6.03
CA ASN A 63 7.89 12.99 5.68
C ASN A 63 6.77 13.01 6.74
N ALA A 64 6.93 12.31 7.88
CA ALA A 64 5.90 12.21 8.90
C ALA A 64 5.45 13.58 9.43
N TRP A 65 6.37 14.55 9.53
CA TRP A 65 6.03 15.91 9.96
C TRP A 65 5.06 16.63 9.00
N LYS A 66 5.18 16.42 7.68
CA LYS A 66 4.24 16.99 6.69
C LYS A 66 2.84 16.44 6.90
N THR A 67 2.77 15.14 7.16
CA THR A 67 1.51 14.46 7.49
C THR A 67 0.92 15.03 8.77
N SER A 68 1.69 15.14 9.85
CA SER A 68 1.25 15.74 11.11
C SER A 68 0.73 17.18 10.96
N VAL A 69 1.42 18.02 10.17
CA VAL A 69 0.98 19.39 9.86
C VAL A 69 -0.31 19.37 9.04
N ASN A 70 -0.43 18.49 8.04
CA ASN A 70 -1.65 18.34 7.25
C ASN A 70 -2.85 17.97 8.14
N TRP A 71 -2.68 17.01 9.04
CA TRP A 71 -3.72 16.63 10.02
C TRP A 71 -4.07 17.80 10.96
N ALA A 72 -3.08 18.57 11.42
CA ALA A 72 -3.32 19.73 12.29
C ALA A 72 -4.13 20.82 11.57
N ILE A 73 -3.78 21.17 10.33
CA ILE A 73 -4.52 22.15 9.52
C ILE A 73 -5.94 21.66 9.26
N HIS A 74 -6.12 20.39 8.87
CA HIS A 74 -7.45 19.81 8.68
C HIS A 74 -8.29 19.83 9.97
N SER A 75 -7.68 19.57 11.14
CA SER A 75 -8.36 19.65 12.44
C SER A 75 -8.76 21.10 12.78
N MET A 76 -7.87 22.07 12.58
CA MET A 76 -8.12 23.50 12.85
C MET A 76 -9.21 24.07 11.93
N ALA A 77 -9.19 23.72 10.63
CA ALA A 77 -10.21 24.14 9.68
C ALA A 77 -11.60 23.54 9.99
N LYS A 78 -11.64 22.31 10.51
CA LYS A 78 -12.88 21.65 10.91
C LYS A 78 -13.43 22.20 12.24
N ASN A 79 -12.57 22.68 13.13
CA ASN A 79 -12.95 23.23 14.43
C ASN A 79 -13.32 24.73 14.39
N ASN A 80 -13.30 25.36 13.20
CA ASN A 80 -13.69 26.75 12.98
C ASN A 80 -15.09 26.87 12.34
N ARG A 81 -16.00 25.96 12.69
CA ARG A 81 -17.44 26.00 12.37
C ARG A 81 -18.25 25.93 13.66
#